data_AF-A0AAD9D7C6-F1
#
_entry.id   AF-A0AAD9D7C6-F1
#
_cell.length_a   1.000
_cell.length_b   1.000
_cell.length_c   1.000
_cell.angle_alpha   90.00
_cell.angle_beta   90.00
_cell.angle_gamma   90.00
#
_symmetry.space_group_name_H-M   'P 1'
#
loop_
_entity.id
_entity.type
_entity.pdbx_description
1 polymer ?
#
loop_
_entity_poly.entity_id
_entity_poly.type
_entity_poly.pdbx_seq_one_letter_code
_entity_poly.pdbx_strand_id
1 'polypeptide(L)'
;MRKTDASKSVTRSDLVWLSLAVDYIGKRLRTGEATSKDFFSFVELGGDQKYLMDWILYNNIIDFLRSHQPCGEGNYLPAIDKAQSLLSYNRSGKCALQLIFLSDGAPSDFKGNQEMCKYEAWQFSTLEEMVKTAEEYNCQGFLMKASLRVEDLSSAFCQMSTLITDTKTTMTDFKTNSQRTFRDLIREPKSAIRVYVEKETAWKVYTNLPGSGSNVVRAFFDKEKYLWTYPERTFESYSAVGIAVRDYIFGEGKERAVRRVREVNSRGQFVGTPLVGKETLFQEDLDPHDVRAFHKNFCKLQQLAKKYARYFNRKLLSLPGIDRSKMPTIQFLDCWVMLFNKENNERGAILVEKMLDHEKYMKWNTNDIPQAFSHFTYNASGRRFLVCDLQGVLDMKKTPPVFELTDPAIHYSEQTRRSDFGRTDKGENGIDQFFQTHTCSDLCRMVCRQWVNAAEDDVIQYESIRGGQVVEEAGERETPEEEKKSVKRVKFAL
;
A
#
# COMPACT_ATOMS: atom_id res chain seq x y z
N MET A 1 7.80 41.55 6.81
CA MET A 1 8.50 40.46 7.53
C MET A 1 10.02 40.73 7.56
N ARG A 2 10.49 41.66 8.42
CA ARG A 2 11.93 41.86 8.76
C ARG A 2 12.07 42.33 10.22
N LYS A 3 11.40 41.64 11.13
CA LYS A 3 11.81 41.63 12.54
C LYS A 3 12.51 40.30 12.72
N THR A 4 13.75 40.31 13.19
CA THR A 4 14.51 39.11 13.55
C THR A 4 13.72 38.35 14.62
N ASP A 5 12.92 37.40 14.19
CA ASP A 5 11.95 36.70 15.03
C ASP A 5 12.22 35.19 15.12
N ALA A 6 13.26 34.71 14.44
CA ALA A 6 13.89 33.42 14.69
C ALA A 6 15.23 33.59 15.44
N SER A 7 15.74 32.50 16.03
CA SER A 7 16.95 32.54 16.85
C SER A 7 18.17 33.08 16.07
N LYS A 8 19.03 33.88 16.73
CA LYS A 8 20.35 34.34 16.22
C LYS A 8 20.31 35.22 14.97
N SER A 9 19.39 36.19 14.90
CA SER A 9 19.35 37.22 13.83
C SER A 9 19.00 36.69 12.43
N VAL A 10 18.39 35.51 12.35
CA VAL A 10 17.92 34.87 11.12
C VAL A 10 16.42 35.19 10.94
N THR A 11 15.97 35.46 9.72
CA THR A 11 14.53 35.64 9.43
C THR A 11 13.84 34.31 9.15
N ARG A 12 12.50 34.26 9.24
CA ARG A 12 11.72 33.07 8.83
C ARG A 12 11.98 32.65 7.39
N SER A 13 12.09 33.62 6.49
CA SER A 13 12.43 33.37 5.08
C SER A 13 13.82 32.75 4.94
N ASP A 14 14.80 33.21 5.72
CA ASP A 14 16.15 32.66 5.66
C ASP A 14 16.18 31.18 6.09
N LEU A 15 15.40 30.83 7.12
CA LEU A 15 15.25 29.44 7.54
C LEU A 15 14.61 28.57 6.46
N VAL A 16 13.56 29.07 5.80
CA VAL A 16 12.91 28.37 4.69
C VAL A 16 13.89 28.08 3.56
N TRP A 17 14.63 29.09 3.11
CA TRP A 17 15.58 28.92 2.01
C TRP A 17 16.73 27.99 2.38
N LEU A 18 17.29 28.12 3.58
CA LEU A 18 18.37 27.27 4.06
C LEU A 18 17.92 25.80 4.19
N SER A 19 16.79 25.54 4.83
CA SER A 19 16.27 24.18 4.97
C SER A 19 15.87 23.58 3.63
N LEU A 20 15.26 24.35 2.73
CA LEU A 20 14.93 23.87 1.38
C LEU A 20 16.20 23.50 0.59
N ALA A 21 17.23 24.35 0.60
CA ALA A 21 18.48 24.07 -0.08
C ALA A 21 19.22 22.88 0.54
N VAL A 22 19.44 22.87 1.86
CA VAL A 22 20.30 21.88 2.53
C VAL A 22 19.60 20.55 2.76
N ASP A 23 18.40 20.59 3.36
CA ASP A 23 17.73 19.41 3.89
C ASP A 23 16.86 18.72 2.85
N TYR A 24 16.27 19.48 1.93
CA TYR A 24 15.45 18.93 0.86
C TYR A 24 16.26 18.70 -0.42
N ILE A 25 16.84 19.74 -1.04
CA ILE A 25 17.52 19.59 -2.34
C ILE A 25 18.89 18.91 -2.19
N GLY A 26 19.77 19.49 -1.38
CA GLY A 26 21.15 19.06 -1.26
C GLY A 26 21.26 17.63 -0.72
N LYS A 27 20.46 17.27 0.29
CA LYS A 27 20.41 15.90 0.81
C LYS A 27 19.97 14.90 -0.25
N ARG A 28 18.92 15.21 -1.02
CA ARG A 28 18.40 14.31 -2.06
C ARG A 28 19.36 14.16 -3.24
N LEU A 29 20.10 15.20 -3.60
CA LEU A 29 21.15 15.12 -4.62
C LEU A 29 22.37 14.32 -4.13
N ARG A 30 22.83 14.52 -2.88
CA ARG A 30 23.97 13.78 -2.31
C ARG A 30 23.71 12.29 -2.17
N THR A 31 22.49 11.93 -1.81
CA THR A 31 22.06 10.53 -1.62
C THR A 31 21.65 9.85 -2.93
N GLY A 32 21.47 10.61 -4.02
CA GLY A 32 20.92 10.10 -5.27
C GLY A 32 19.40 9.88 -5.27
N GLU A 33 18.68 10.28 -4.21
CA GLU A 33 17.22 10.25 -4.14
C GLU A 33 16.54 11.17 -5.18
N ALA A 34 17.27 12.20 -5.64
CA ALA A 34 16.89 13.04 -6.76
C ALA A 34 18.02 13.14 -7.79
N THR A 35 17.66 13.26 -9.05
CA THR A 35 18.57 13.41 -10.19
C THR A 35 18.10 14.54 -11.09
N SER A 36 18.89 14.87 -12.13
CA SER A 36 18.51 15.85 -13.14
C SER A 36 17.27 15.47 -13.99
N LYS A 37 16.70 14.27 -13.78
CA LYS A 37 15.42 13.84 -14.35
C LYS A 37 14.20 14.27 -13.50
N ASP A 38 14.43 14.68 -12.26
CA ASP A 38 13.39 15.19 -11.38
C ASP A 38 13.19 16.70 -11.64
N PHE A 39 11.92 17.13 -11.68
CA PHE A 39 11.57 18.53 -11.89
C PHE A 39 11.16 19.19 -10.58
N PHE A 40 11.56 20.44 -10.39
CA PHE A 40 11.16 21.28 -9.27
C PHE A 40 10.54 22.56 -9.79
N SER A 41 9.26 22.76 -9.52
CA SER A 41 8.58 24.03 -9.85
C SER A 41 8.46 24.86 -8.59
N PHE A 42 8.94 26.10 -8.65
CA PHE A 42 8.84 27.05 -7.57
C PHE A 42 7.78 28.11 -7.91
N VAL A 43 6.79 28.25 -7.02
CA VAL A 43 5.71 29.23 -7.16
C VAL A 43 5.81 30.20 -6.01
N GLU A 44 6.20 31.44 -6.31
CA GLU A 44 6.18 32.54 -5.35
C GLU A 44 4.88 33.33 -5.51
N LEU A 45 4.43 33.99 -4.44
CA LEU A 45 3.31 34.92 -4.47
C LEU A 45 3.55 36.12 -5.43
N GLY A 46 4.78 36.33 -5.92
CA GLY A 46 5.16 37.39 -6.86
C GLY A 46 5.58 36.93 -8.26
N GLY A 47 5.57 35.62 -8.59
CA GLY A 47 6.00 35.09 -9.89
C GLY A 47 6.31 33.58 -9.89
N ASP A 48 6.51 32.99 -11.08
CA ASP A 48 6.82 31.56 -11.25
C ASP A 48 8.16 31.29 -11.94
N GLN A 49 8.92 30.30 -11.44
CA GLN A 49 10.08 29.75 -12.13
C GLN A 49 10.13 28.22 -12.04
N LYS A 50 10.55 27.58 -13.14
CA LYS A 50 10.71 26.11 -13.23
C LYS A 50 12.18 25.76 -13.30
N TYR A 51 12.60 24.75 -12.54
CA TYR A 51 13.97 24.28 -12.48
C TYR A 51 14.06 22.76 -12.61
N LEU A 52 15.23 22.28 -13.03
CA LEU A 52 15.62 20.88 -12.90
C LEU A 52 16.21 20.66 -11.50
N MET A 53 16.03 19.47 -10.92
CA MET A 53 16.66 19.12 -9.65
C MET A 53 18.14 18.81 -9.88
N ASP A 54 18.99 19.82 -9.70
CA ASP A 54 20.42 19.71 -9.83
C ASP A 54 21.17 20.66 -8.87
N TRP A 55 22.50 20.64 -8.95
CA TRP A 55 23.35 21.52 -8.16
C TRP A 55 23.23 23.00 -8.59
N ILE A 56 22.70 23.29 -9.78
CA ILE A 56 22.43 24.66 -10.23
C ILE A 56 21.23 25.20 -9.46
N LEU A 57 20.15 24.43 -9.35
CA LEU A 57 19.01 24.78 -8.50
C LEU A 57 19.44 24.97 -7.04
N TYR A 58 20.28 24.09 -6.49
CA TYR A 58 20.81 24.29 -5.14
C TYR A 58 21.47 25.66 -4.98
N ASN A 59 22.35 26.05 -5.91
CA ASN A 59 23.01 27.36 -5.87
C ASN A 59 22.01 28.51 -6.05
N ASN A 60 21.04 28.38 -6.96
CA ASN A 60 19.99 29.38 -7.15
C ASN A 60 19.18 29.62 -5.87
N ILE A 61 18.80 28.57 -5.14
CA ILE A 61 18.08 28.71 -3.86
C ILE A 61 18.96 29.37 -2.79
N ILE A 62 20.26 29.06 -2.75
CA ILE A 62 21.20 29.76 -1.86
C ILE A 62 21.33 31.24 -2.25
N ASP A 63 21.26 31.59 -3.53
CA ASP A 63 21.24 32.99 -3.96
C ASP A 63 19.91 33.68 -3.65
N PHE A 64 18.80 32.94 -3.58
CA PHE A 64 17.49 33.47 -3.18
C PHE A 64 17.47 33.96 -1.73
N LEU A 65 18.22 33.30 -0.85
CA LEU A 65 18.48 33.78 0.51
C LEU A 65 18.96 35.24 0.54
N ARG A 66 19.74 35.65 -0.48
CA ARG A 66 20.38 36.97 -0.55
C ARG A 66 19.56 37.98 -1.35
N SER A 67 18.78 37.51 -2.31
CA SER A 67 18.18 38.34 -3.37
C SER A 67 16.65 38.44 -3.30
N HIS A 68 15.97 37.42 -2.79
CA HIS A 68 14.50 37.36 -2.80
C HIS A 68 13.93 37.92 -1.51
N GLN A 69 12.99 38.86 -1.63
CA GLN A 69 12.28 39.47 -0.52
C GLN A 69 10.79 39.15 -0.65
N PRO A 70 10.09 38.83 0.45
CA PRO A 70 8.64 38.64 0.41
C PRO A 70 7.97 39.92 -0.10
N CYS A 71 7.35 39.86 -1.27
CA CYS A 71 6.69 40.99 -1.91
C CYS A 71 5.20 40.68 -2.10
N GLY A 72 4.34 41.59 -1.60
CA GLY A 72 2.91 41.64 -1.91
C GLY A 72 1.99 40.98 -0.89
N GLU A 73 0.89 41.69 -0.59
CA GLU A 73 -0.32 41.10 -0.04
C GLU A 73 -1.21 40.65 -1.22
N GLY A 74 -1.93 39.54 -1.08
CA GLY A 74 -3.11 39.26 -1.92
C GLY A 74 -2.98 38.30 -3.11
N ASN A 75 -2.00 37.38 -3.12
CA ASN A 75 -1.83 36.37 -4.19
C ASN A 75 -1.91 34.90 -3.73
N TYR A 76 -2.55 34.62 -2.61
CA TYR A 76 -2.66 33.28 -2.03
C TYR A 76 -3.45 32.29 -2.93
N LEU A 77 -4.66 32.64 -3.34
CA LEU A 77 -5.53 31.87 -4.23
C LEU A 77 -4.93 31.75 -5.64
N PRO A 78 -4.43 32.83 -6.28
CA PRO A 78 -3.70 32.70 -7.56
C PRO A 78 -2.53 31.72 -7.51
N ALA A 79 -1.78 31.67 -6.41
CA ALA A 79 -0.68 30.71 -6.26
C ALA A 79 -1.18 29.26 -6.14
N ILE A 80 -2.31 29.03 -5.47
CA ILE A 80 -2.97 27.71 -5.42
C ILE A 80 -3.46 27.29 -6.81
N ASP A 81 -4.16 28.17 -7.53
CA ASP A 81 -4.64 27.91 -8.90
C ASP A 81 -3.46 27.57 -9.83
N LYS A 82 -2.35 28.29 -9.67
CA LYS A 82 -1.13 28.02 -10.42
C LYS A 82 -0.53 26.66 -10.05
N ALA A 83 -0.41 26.34 -8.77
CA ALA A 83 0.06 25.01 -8.34
C ALA A 83 -0.83 23.89 -8.90
N GLN A 84 -2.15 24.07 -8.88
CA GLN A 84 -3.10 23.13 -9.50
C GLN A 84 -2.85 23.00 -11.01
N SER A 85 -2.62 24.11 -11.72
CA SER A 85 -2.33 24.08 -13.16
C SER A 85 -1.04 23.31 -13.48
N LEU A 86 -0.01 23.46 -12.65
CA LEU A 86 1.27 22.77 -12.80
C LEU A 86 1.12 21.26 -12.55
N LEU A 87 0.39 20.88 -11.51
CA LEU A 87 0.06 19.48 -11.25
C LEU A 87 -0.78 18.86 -12.36
N SER A 88 -1.69 19.65 -12.95
CA SER A 88 -2.56 19.20 -14.04
C SER A 88 -1.83 19.04 -15.38
N TYR A 89 -0.61 19.57 -15.51
CA TYR A 89 0.18 19.49 -16.73
C TYR A 89 0.69 18.07 -17.00
N ASN A 90 1.05 17.33 -15.94
CA ASN A 90 1.47 15.95 -16.06
C ASN A 90 0.41 14.99 -15.48
N ARG A 91 -0.54 14.61 -16.34
CA ARG A 91 -1.56 13.60 -16.01
C ARG A 91 -1.06 12.17 -16.17
N SER A 92 0.20 11.96 -16.51
CA SER A 92 0.72 10.60 -16.67
C SER A 92 0.93 9.96 -15.29
N GLY A 93 0.46 8.73 -15.13
CA GLY A 93 0.75 7.91 -13.94
C GLY A 93 2.23 7.51 -13.81
N LYS A 94 3.13 8.11 -14.60
CA LYS A 94 4.57 7.84 -14.69
C LYS A 94 5.41 8.80 -13.85
N CYS A 95 4.81 9.63 -13.00
CA CYS A 95 5.59 10.49 -12.12
C CYS A 95 5.00 10.52 -10.71
N ALA A 96 5.87 10.56 -9.73
CA ALA A 96 5.49 10.86 -8.35
C ALA A 96 5.33 12.38 -8.23
N LEU A 97 4.19 12.83 -7.71
CA LEU A 97 3.90 14.24 -7.51
C LEU A 97 3.95 14.57 -6.02
N GLN A 98 4.54 15.71 -5.69
CA GLN A 98 4.57 16.26 -4.34
C GLN A 98 4.34 17.76 -4.41
N LEU A 99 3.47 18.25 -3.53
CA LEU A 99 3.15 19.67 -3.38
C LEU A 99 3.58 20.10 -1.97
N ILE A 100 4.39 21.15 -1.91
CA ILE A 100 4.86 21.74 -0.65
C ILE A 100 4.24 23.12 -0.52
N PHE A 101 3.41 23.31 0.51
CA PHE A 101 2.92 24.63 0.87
C PHE A 101 3.69 25.17 2.06
N LEU A 102 4.32 26.33 1.87
CA LEU A 102 4.99 27.09 2.92
C LEU A 102 4.22 28.40 3.09
N SER A 103 3.58 28.58 4.24
CA SER A 103 2.74 29.74 4.52
C SER A 103 2.88 30.14 5.99
N ASP A 104 2.75 31.44 6.26
CA ASP A 104 2.61 32.01 7.60
C ASP A 104 1.16 31.97 8.14
N GLY A 105 0.22 31.44 7.34
CA GLY A 105 -1.09 30.97 7.79
C GLY A 105 -2.29 31.78 7.30
N ALA A 106 -2.17 33.09 7.14
CA ALA A 106 -3.34 33.92 6.79
C ALA A 106 -3.46 34.11 5.26
N PRO A 107 -4.57 33.71 4.62
CA PRO A 107 -4.84 34.13 3.24
C PRO A 107 -5.00 35.65 3.24
N SER A 108 -4.11 36.35 2.53
CA SER A 108 -4.07 37.81 2.48
C SER A 108 -4.98 38.43 1.41
N ASP A 109 -5.78 37.62 0.71
CA ASP A 109 -6.47 38.00 -0.53
C ASP A 109 -7.79 38.75 -0.31
N PHE A 110 -8.19 38.91 0.95
CA PHE A 110 -9.47 39.52 1.29
C PHE A 110 -9.39 41.04 1.15
N LYS A 111 -10.31 41.60 0.35
CA LYS A 111 -10.55 43.05 0.28
C LYS A 111 -11.69 43.43 1.22
N GLY A 112 -11.40 44.06 2.36
CA GLY A 112 -12.41 44.78 3.17
C GLY A 112 -12.14 44.81 4.67
N ASN A 113 -12.74 45.80 5.36
CA ASN A 113 -12.79 45.94 6.83
C ASN A 113 -13.67 44.83 7.47
N GLN A 114 -13.25 43.57 7.39
CA GLN A 114 -13.79 42.53 8.27
C GLN A 114 -12.99 42.51 9.57
N GLU A 115 -13.71 42.46 10.69
CA GLU A 115 -13.16 42.49 12.05
C GLU A 115 -11.99 41.51 12.22
N MET A 116 -10.82 42.06 12.57
CA MET A 116 -9.57 41.33 12.88
C MET A 116 -9.77 40.14 13.83
N CYS A 117 -10.84 40.13 14.64
CA CYS A 117 -11.11 39.10 15.64
C CYS A 117 -11.49 37.74 15.03
N LYS A 118 -11.97 37.69 13.76
CA LYS A 118 -12.13 36.40 13.07
C LYS A 118 -10.81 35.89 12.50
N TYR A 119 -9.88 36.75 12.07
CA TYR A 119 -8.65 36.31 11.37
C TYR A 119 -7.75 35.37 12.18
N GLU A 120 -7.60 35.58 13.49
CA GLU A 120 -6.77 34.72 14.35
C GLU A 120 -7.34 33.29 14.50
N ALA A 121 -8.66 33.11 14.37
CA ALA A 121 -9.32 31.81 14.52
C ALA A 121 -9.19 30.90 13.28
N TRP A 122 -8.89 31.46 12.09
CA TRP A 122 -8.85 30.73 10.81
C TRP A 122 -7.42 30.55 10.24
N GLN A 123 -6.38 30.93 10.99
CA GLN A 123 -4.99 31.02 10.52
C GLN A 123 -4.41 29.73 9.92
N PHE A 124 -5.05 28.57 10.03
CA PHE A 124 -4.60 27.35 9.36
C PHE A 124 -5.74 26.43 8.89
N SER A 125 -7.01 26.84 9.03
CA SER A 125 -8.15 25.96 8.80
C SER A 125 -8.23 25.46 7.36
N THR A 126 -7.87 26.31 6.39
CA THR A 126 -7.85 25.94 4.97
C THR A 126 -6.79 24.87 4.71
N LEU A 127 -5.58 25.02 5.26
CA LEU A 127 -4.51 24.03 5.10
C LEU A 127 -4.85 22.71 5.82
N GLU A 128 -5.44 22.80 7.01
CA GLU A 128 -5.97 21.64 7.74
C GLU A 128 -7.04 20.91 6.91
N GLU A 129 -7.96 21.63 6.28
CA GLU A 129 -8.99 21.08 5.40
C GLU A 129 -8.41 20.49 4.10
N MET A 130 -7.36 21.10 3.53
CA MET A 130 -6.66 20.55 2.37
C MET A 130 -5.98 19.22 2.70
N VAL A 131 -5.26 19.14 3.84
CA VAL A 131 -4.65 17.88 4.28
C VAL A 131 -5.71 16.82 4.54
N LYS A 132 -6.78 17.18 5.25
CA LYS A 132 -7.91 16.28 5.51
C LYS A 132 -8.54 15.77 4.21
N THR A 133 -8.77 16.66 3.24
CA THR A 133 -9.34 16.30 1.94
C THR A 133 -8.38 15.37 1.18
N ALA A 134 -7.09 15.66 1.15
CA ALA A 134 -6.09 14.79 0.54
C ALA A 134 -6.10 13.38 1.17
N GLU A 135 -6.16 13.29 2.51
CA GLU A 135 -6.26 12.02 3.24
C GLU A 135 -7.57 11.27 2.95
N GLU A 136 -8.69 11.98 2.76
CA GLU A 136 -9.96 11.39 2.33
C GLU A 136 -9.84 10.72 0.96
N TYR A 137 -8.99 11.24 0.06
CA TYR A 137 -8.71 10.68 -1.27
C TYR A 137 -7.47 9.76 -1.31
N ASN A 138 -7.05 9.19 -0.17
CA ASN A 138 -5.89 8.27 -0.07
C ASN A 138 -4.52 8.89 -0.45
N CYS A 139 -4.40 10.22 -0.47
CA CYS A 139 -3.09 10.86 -0.59
C CYS A 139 -2.39 10.91 0.78
N GLN A 140 -1.06 10.90 0.76
CA GLN A 140 -0.26 11.18 1.95
C GLN A 140 -0.19 12.70 2.15
N GLY A 141 -0.68 13.18 3.29
CA GLY A 141 -0.61 14.58 3.68
C GLY A 141 -0.16 14.69 5.13
N PHE A 142 0.52 15.78 5.45
CA PHE A 142 0.73 16.19 6.83
C PHE A 142 0.79 17.71 6.89
N LEU A 143 0.34 18.26 8.02
CA LEU A 143 0.50 19.67 8.33
C LEU A 143 1.41 19.79 9.53
N MET A 144 2.50 20.54 9.39
CA MET A 144 3.36 20.89 10.51
C MET A 144 3.23 22.39 10.80
N LYS A 145 2.74 22.71 12.00
CA LYS A 145 2.82 24.07 12.54
C LYS A 145 4.26 24.28 13.00
N ALA A 146 5.10 24.80 12.10
CA ALA A 146 6.49 25.05 12.42
C ALA A 146 6.57 26.02 13.61
N SER A 147 7.17 25.59 14.72
CA SER A 147 7.69 26.56 15.66
C SER A 147 8.87 27.26 14.96
N LEU A 148 9.25 28.47 15.38
CA LEU A 148 10.32 29.26 14.74
C LEU A 148 11.73 28.67 14.95
N ARG A 149 11.82 27.34 15.04
CA ARG A 149 12.98 26.50 15.29
C ARG A 149 13.38 25.79 14.00
N VAL A 150 14.67 25.76 13.75
CA VAL A 150 15.26 25.15 12.55
C VAL A 150 15.04 23.65 12.55
N GLU A 151 15.05 23.03 13.74
CA GLU A 151 14.91 21.60 13.92
C GLU A 151 13.54 21.09 13.43
N ASP A 152 12.47 21.85 13.68
CA ASP A 152 11.12 21.48 13.26
C ASP A 152 11.00 21.53 11.74
N LEU A 153 11.46 22.62 11.11
CA LEU A 153 11.42 22.78 9.66
C LEU A 153 12.26 21.72 8.94
N SER A 154 13.45 21.44 9.45
CA SER A 154 14.32 20.37 8.94
C SER A 154 13.65 18.99 9.05
N SER A 155 12.97 18.72 10.17
CA SER A 155 12.19 17.50 10.38
C SER A 155 11.06 17.35 9.35
N ALA A 156 10.31 18.41 9.06
CA ALA A 156 9.28 18.37 8.01
C ALA A 156 9.87 18.04 6.64
N PHE A 157 10.93 18.73 6.21
CA PHE A 157 11.53 18.44 4.90
C PHE A 157 12.08 17.01 4.82
N CYS A 158 12.63 16.47 5.91
CA CYS A 158 13.02 15.07 5.97
C CYS A 158 11.83 14.13 5.80
N GLN A 159 10.71 14.38 6.49
CA GLN A 159 9.48 13.59 6.32
C GLN A 159 8.97 13.66 4.87
N MET A 160 9.00 14.84 4.25
CA MET A 160 8.62 15.01 2.83
C MET A 160 9.52 14.20 1.89
N SER A 161 10.83 14.17 2.14
CA SER A 161 11.77 13.36 1.37
C SER A 161 11.49 11.87 1.49
N THR A 162 11.09 11.41 2.68
CA THR A 162 10.69 10.02 2.90
C THR A 162 9.42 9.67 2.12
N LEU A 163 8.38 10.51 2.16
CA LEU A 163 7.12 10.25 1.46
C LEU A 163 7.30 10.13 -0.06
N ILE A 164 8.09 11.03 -0.67
CA ILE A 164 8.36 10.96 -2.11
C ILE A 164 9.21 9.73 -2.46
N THR A 165 10.16 9.35 -1.59
CA THR A 165 10.99 8.15 -1.77
C THR A 165 10.16 6.87 -1.67
N ASP A 166 9.21 6.79 -0.74
CA ASP A 166 8.26 5.68 -0.62
C ASP A 166 7.37 5.57 -1.86
N THR A 167 6.91 6.71 -2.38
CA THR A 167 6.13 6.77 -3.63
C THR A 167 6.95 6.28 -4.82
N LYS A 168 8.18 6.79 -4.99
CA LYS A 168 9.12 6.35 -6.05
C LYS A 168 9.43 4.86 -5.95
N THR A 169 9.65 4.35 -4.75
CA THR A 169 9.87 2.92 -4.48
C THR A 169 8.66 2.11 -4.90
N THR A 170 7.45 2.58 -4.57
CA THR A 170 6.20 1.94 -4.99
C THR A 170 6.01 2.00 -6.50
N MET A 171 6.52 3.02 -7.19
CA MET A 171 6.47 3.15 -8.64
C MET A 171 7.59 2.40 -9.37
N THR A 172 8.51 1.73 -8.68
CA THR A 172 9.64 1.04 -9.33
C THR A 172 9.43 -0.48 -9.26
N ASP A 173 9.57 -1.17 -10.38
CA ASP A 173 9.61 -2.64 -10.36
C ASP A 173 11.01 -3.09 -9.92
N PHE A 174 11.08 -3.75 -8.76
CA PHE A 174 12.35 -4.21 -8.18
C PHE A 174 13.12 -5.24 -9.03
N LYS A 175 12.45 -5.95 -9.94
CA LYS A 175 13.11 -6.98 -10.78
C LYS A 175 13.75 -6.35 -12.00
N THR A 176 13.06 -5.43 -12.66
CA THR A 176 13.51 -4.81 -13.90
C THR A 176 14.19 -3.46 -13.68
N ASN A 177 14.09 -2.89 -12.47
CA ASN A 177 14.43 -1.50 -12.15
C ASN A 177 13.73 -0.48 -13.08
N SER A 178 12.62 -0.87 -13.70
CA SER A 178 11.85 0.00 -14.57
C SER A 178 10.78 0.74 -13.79
N GLN A 179 10.52 1.98 -14.19
CA GLN A 179 9.41 2.75 -13.66
C GLN A 179 8.07 2.18 -14.16
N ARG A 180 7.13 2.01 -13.25
CA ARG A 180 5.76 1.60 -13.49
C ARG A 180 4.83 2.80 -13.64
N THR A 181 3.74 2.57 -14.34
CA THR A 181 2.74 3.58 -14.67
C THR A 181 1.46 3.30 -13.92
N PHE A 182 1.04 4.21 -13.05
CA PHE A 182 -0.29 4.15 -12.46
C PHE A 182 -1.38 4.17 -13.53
N ARG A 183 -2.40 3.35 -13.35
CA ARG A 183 -3.65 3.39 -14.11
C ARG A 183 -4.45 4.61 -13.70
N ASP A 184 -5.19 5.16 -14.66
CA ASP A 184 -6.12 6.26 -14.42
C ASP A 184 -7.38 5.72 -13.74
N LEU A 185 -7.35 5.65 -12.41
CA LEU A 185 -8.44 5.18 -11.57
C LEU A 185 -8.99 6.36 -10.76
N ILE A 186 -10.31 6.55 -10.81
CA ILE A 186 -10.98 7.65 -10.12
C ILE A 186 -11.28 7.22 -8.67
N ARG A 187 -10.88 8.07 -7.72
CA ARG A 187 -11.02 7.84 -6.27
C ARG A 187 -12.32 8.45 -5.75
N GLU A 188 -12.94 7.79 -4.79
CA GLU A 188 -13.99 8.35 -3.94
C GLU A 188 -13.44 8.64 -2.54
N PRO A 189 -13.96 9.66 -1.82
CA PRO A 189 -13.48 9.96 -0.49
C PRO A 189 -13.81 8.82 0.48
N LYS A 190 -12.95 8.55 1.45
CA LYS A 190 -13.17 7.51 2.50
C LYS A 190 -14.51 7.69 3.22
N SER A 191 -14.96 8.93 3.37
CA SER A 191 -16.25 9.28 3.96
C SER A 191 -17.45 8.75 3.14
N ALA A 192 -17.32 8.63 1.82
CA ALA A 192 -18.37 8.11 0.94
C ALA A 192 -18.64 6.60 1.15
N ILE A 193 -17.74 5.87 1.81
CA ILE A 193 -17.99 4.45 2.13
C ILE A 193 -19.21 4.32 3.05
N ARG A 194 -19.46 5.33 3.93
CA ARG A 194 -20.59 5.38 4.88
C ARG A 194 -21.94 5.59 4.19
N VAL A 195 -21.94 6.36 3.10
CA VAL A 195 -23.16 6.73 2.38
C VAL A 195 -23.41 5.64 1.34
N TYR A 196 -23.95 4.52 1.80
CA TYR A 196 -24.31 3.41 0.91
C TYR A 196 -25.74 3.62 0.41
N VAL A 197 -25.90 4.10 -0.82
CA VAL A 197 -27.22 4.23 -1.46
C VAL A 197 -27.27 3.34 -2.69
N GLU A 198 -28.15 2.33 -2.67
CA GLU A 198 -28.33 1.37 -3.79
C GLU A 198 -28.73 2.02 -5.11
N LYS A 199 -29.21 3.27 -5.08
CA LYS A 199 -29.61 4.06 -6.26
C LYS A 199 -28.49 4.89 -6.89
N GLU A 200 -27.25 4.78 -6.41
CA GLU A 200 -26.14 5.49 -7.04
C GLU A 200 -25.90 4.98 -8.47
N THR A 201 -25.61 5.89 -9.40
CA THR A 201 -25.53 5.60 -10.84
C THR A 201 -24.16 5.09 -11.32
N ALA A 202 -23.12 5.16 -10.47
CA ALA A 202 -21.75 4.79 -10.83
C ALA A 202 -21.42 3.31 -10.54
N TRP A 203 -22.25 2.39 -11.03
CA TRP A 203 -22.04 0.95 -10.96
C TRP A 203 -22.07 0.33 -12.35
N LYS A 204 -21.06 -0.46 -12.66
CA LYS A 204 -21.06 -1.33 -13.85
C LYS A 204 -21.57 -2.70 -13.48
N VAL A 205 -22.67 -3.10 -14.12
CA VAL A 205 -23.35 -4.36 -13.84
C VAL A 205 -23.02 -5.36 -14.94
N TYR A 206 -22.52 -6.52 -14.54
CA TYR A 206 -22.20 -7.65 -15.40
C TYR A 206 -23.09 -8.83 -15.00
N THR A 207 -23.88 -9.37 -15.92
CA THR A 207 -24.84 -10.45 -15.61
C THR A 207 -24.69 -11.62 -16.57
N ASN A 208 -25.19 -12.79 -16.17
CA ASN A 208 -25.30 -13.98 -17.00
C ASN A 208 -26.70 -14.13 -17.61
N LEU A 209 -27.47 -13.03 -17.64
CA LEU A 209 -28.78 -13.03 -18.28
C LEU A 209 -28.64 -13.08 -19.80
N PRO A 210 -29.58 -13.75 -20.50
CA PRO A 210 -29.60 -13.75 -21.97
C PRO A 210 -29.62 -12.32 -22.52
N GLY A 211 -28.80 -12.05 -23.55
CA GLY A 211 -28.74 -10.75 -24.21
C GLY A 211 -27.89 -9.68 -23.51
N SER A 212 -27.32 -9.97 -22.33
CA SER A 212 -26.47 -9.00 -21.61
C SER A 212 -25.07 -8.79 -22.21
N GLY A 213 -24.62 -9.68 -23.12
CA GLY A 213 -23.26 -9.67 -23.68
C GLY A 213 -22.15 -10.01 -22.68
N SER A 214 -22.49 -10.15 -21.39
CA SER A 214 -21.58 -10.44 -20.29
C SER A 214 -21.59 -11.93 -19.97
N ASN A 215 -20.45 -12.44 -19.50
CA ASN A 215 -20.34 -13.76 -18.91
C ASN A 215 -19.44 -13.69 -17.67
N VAL A 216 -20.07 -13.77 -16.51
CA VAL A 216 -19.42 -13.73 -15.21
C VAL A 216 -19.13 -15.16 -14.75
N VAL A 217 -17.86 -15.42 -14.46
CA VAL A 217 -17.38 -16.74 -14.01
C VAL A 217 -16.48 -16.57 -12.80
N ARG A 218 -16.63 -17.45 -11.81
CA ARG A 218 -15.76 -17.52 -10.64
C ARG A 218 -14.60 -18.46 -10.89
N ALA A 219 -13.39 -18.05 -10.50
CA ALA A 219 -12.19 -18.86 -10.60
C ALA A 219 -11.44 -18.89 -9.27
N PHE A 220 -10.94 -20.07 -8.91
CA PHE A 220 -10.05 -20.29 -7.77
C PHE A 220 -8.69 -20.78 -8.27
N PHE A 221 -7.63 -20.24 -7.70
CA PHE A 221 -6.31 -20.78 -7.98
C PHE A 221 -6.02 -21.95 -7.04
N ASP A 222 -5.93 -23.17 -7.59
CA ASP A 222 -5.50 -24.36 -6.86
C ASP A 222 -3.98 -24.39 -6.83
N LYS A 223 -3.40 -24.20 -5.64
CA LYS A 223 -1.94 -24.19 -5.47
C LYS A 223 -1.31 -25.58 -5.63
N GLU A 224 -2.02 -26.65 -5.27
CA GLU A 224 -1.48 -28.02 -5.29
C GLU A 224 -1.41 -28.52 -6.74
N LYS A 225 -2.46 -28.28 -7.52
CA LYS A 225 -2.49 -28.61 -8.96
C LYS A 225 -1.87 -27.54 -9.85
N TYR A 226 -1.56 -26.38 -9.27
CA TYR A 226 -0.98 -25.22 -9.94
C TYR A 226 -1.81 -24.69 -11.13
N LEU A 227 -3.15 -24.75 -11.02
CA LEU A 227 -4.07 -24.39 -12.10
C LEU A 227 -5.29 -23.61 -11.59
N TRP A 228 -5.97 -22.91 -12.50
CA TRP A 228 -7.26 -22.28 -12.21
C TRP A 228 -8.37 -23.32 -12.28
N THR A 229 -9.15 -23.43 -11.21
CA THR A 229 -10.35 -24.26 -11.10
C THR A 229 -11.59 -23.38 -11.12
N TYR A 230 -12.70 -23.93 -11.60
CA TYR A 230 -13.97 -23.23 -11.73
C TYR A 230 -15.04 -24.04 -11.01
N PRO A 231 -15.62 -23.51 -9.93
CA PRO A 231 -16.70 -24.18 -9.22
C PRO A 231 -17.95 -24.19 -10.10
N GLU A 232 -18.83 -25.16 -9.88
CA GLU A 232 -20.15 -25.17 -10.54
C GLU A 232 -20.95 -23.91 -10.21
N ARG A 233 -20.81 -23.41 -8.98
CA ARG A 233 -21.52 -22.22 -8.50
C ARG A 233 -20.66 -20.96 -8.60
N THR A 234 -21.14 -19.99 -9.38
CA THR A 234 -20.43 -18.71 -9.61
C THR A 234 -20.60 -17.72 -8.45
N PHE A 235 -21.79 -17.61 -7.86
CA PHE A 235 -22.13 -16.58 -6.86
C PHE A 235 -22.37 -17.16 -5.47
N GLU A 236 -22.08 -16.40 -4.41
CA GLU A 236 -22.35 -16.77 -3.01
C GLU A 236 -23.85 -16.74 -2.67
N SER A 237 -24.61 -15.81 -3.25
CA SER A 237 -26.07 -15.75 -3.12
C SER A 237 -26.75 -16.66 -4.15
N TYR A 238 -27.83 -17.34 -3.75
CA TYR A 238 -28.56 -18.26 -4.64
C TYR A 238 -29.41 -17.51 -5.67
N SER A 239 -29.83 -16.29 -5.35
CA SER A 239 -30.62 -15.45 -6.22
C SER A 239 -29.78 -14.59 -7.17
N ALA A 240 -28.45 -14.66 -7.08
CA ALA A 240 -27.55 -13.85 -7.86
C ALA A 240 -27.41 -14.39 -9.29
N VAL A 241 -27.43 -13.47 -10.26
CA VAL A 241 -27.22 -13.74 -11.69
C VAL A 241 -26.04 -12.94 -12.25
N GLY A 242 -25.39 -12.12 -11.43
CA GLY A 242 -24.33 -11.21 -11.85
C GLY A 242 -23.66 -10.50 -10.69
N ILE A 243 -22.74 -9.60 -11.04
CA ILE A 243 -22.07 -8.68 -10.11
C ILE A 243 -22.22 -7.23 -10.56
N ALA A 244 -22.25 -6.33 -9.59
CA ALA A 244 -22.09 -4.89 -9.79
C ALA A 244 -20.73 -4.46 -9.21
N VAL A 245 -19.92 -3.79 -10.03
CA VAL A 245 -18.61 -3.27 -9.65
C VAL A 245 -18.66 -1.75 -9.68
N ARG A 246 -18.25 -1.12 -8.57
CA ARG A 246 -18.24 0.34 -8.43
C ARG A 246 -17.22 0.98 -9.38
N ASP A 247 -17.58 2.09 -10.04
CA ASP A 247 -16.67 2.82 -10.94
C ASP A 247 -15.55 3.59 -10.22
N TYR A 248 -15.71 3.86 -8.92
CA TYR A 248 -14.71 4.50 -8.08
C TYR A 248 -13.97 3.49 -7.17
N ILE A 249 -12.71 3.81 -6.88
CA ILE A 249 -11.91 3.11 -5.87
C ILE A 249 -11.98 3.87 -4.55
N PHE A 250 -12.09 3.16 -3.43
CA PHE A 250 -12.19 3.78 -2.10
C PHE A 250 -10.96 3.52 -1.23
N GLY A 251 -10.14 2.54 -1.59
CA GLY A 251 -8.94 2.17 -0.85
C GLY A 251 -7.84 1.71 -1.78
N GLU A 252 -6.60 1.86 -1.34
CA GLU A 252 -5.40 1.52 -2.09
C GLU A 252 -4.37 0.86 -1.17
N GLY A 253 -3.73 -0.19 -1.66
CA GLY A 253 -2.49 -0.72 -1.12
C GLY A 253 -1.30 -0.32 -1.99
N LYS A 254 -0.13 -0.93 -1.77
CA LYS A 254 1.06 -0.67 -2.59
C LYS A 254 0.92 -1.11 -4.05
N GLU A 255 0.09 -2.11 -4.33
CA GLU A 255 -0.03 -2.70 -5.67
C GLU A 255 -1.46 -2.77 -6.20
N ARG A 256 -2.47 -2.59 -5.33
CA ARG A 256 -3.87 -2.87 -5.67
C ARG A 256 -4.79 -1.73 -5.24
N ALA A 257 -5.73 -1.42 -6.11
CA ALA A 257 -6.88 -0.59 -5.80
C ALA A 257 -8.03 -1.46 -5.33
N VAL A 258 -8.89 -0.89 -4.48
CA VAL A 258 -10.04 -1.57 -3.89
C VAL A 258 -11.32 -0.88 -4.31
N ARG A 259 -12.24 -1.66 -4.87
CA ARG A 259 -13.59 -1.27 -5.28
C ARG A 259 -14.63 -1.96 -4.43
N ARG A 260 -15.80 -1.34 -4.32
CA ARG A 260 -16.99 -2.00 -3.78
C ARG A 260 -17.56 -2.93 -4.85
N VAL A 261 -17.99 -4.12 -4.42
CA VAL A 261 -18.62 -5.12 -5.28
C VAL A 261 -19.88 -5.65 -4.60
N ARG A 262 -20.95 -5.86 -5.37
CA ARG A 262 -22.16 -6.54 -4.93
C ARG A 262 -22.54 -7.63 -5.91
N GLU A 263 -23.23 -8.65 -5.42
CA GLU A 263 -23.96 -9.56 -6.30
C GLU A 263 -25.33 -8.95 -6.63
N VAL A 264 -25.83 -9.20 -7.83
CA VAL A 264 -27.14 -8.70 -8.30
C VAL A 264 -28.06 -9.85 -8.67
N ASN A 265 -29.35 -9.71 -8.37
CA ASN A 265 -30.39 -10.63 -8.85
C ASN A 265 -30.88 -10.27 -10.27
N SER A 266 -31.82 -11.03 -10.81
CA SER A 266 -32.39 -10.81 -12.15
C SER A 266 -33.16 -9.49 -12.30
N ARG A 267 -33.49 -8.81 -11.20
CA ARG A 267 -34.12 -7.48 -11.18
C ARG A 267 -33.08 -6.35 -11.05
N GLY A 268 -31.78 -6.67 -11.06
CA GLY A 268 -30.71 -5.71 -10.84
C GLY A 268 -30.55 -5.25 -9.39
N GLN A 269 -31.24 -5.89 -8.44
CA GLN A 269 -31.15 -5.52 -7.02
C GLN A 269 -29.95 -6.20 -6.37
N PHE A 270 -29.31 -5.51 -5.43
CA PHE A 270 -28.19 -6.09 -4.70
C PHE A 270 -28.65 -7.19 -3.76
N VAL A 271 -27.92 -8.29 -3.76
CA VAL A 271 -28.16 -9.46 -2.92
C VAL A 271 -26.86 -9.93 -2.28
N GLY A 272 -26.97 -10.79 -1.27
CA GLY A 272 -25.82 -11.30 -0.54
C GLY A 272 -25.08 -10.24 0.28
N THR A 273 -23.98 -10.67 0.89
CA THR A 273 -23.11 -9.80 1.69
C THR A 273 -22.34 -8.81 0.83
N PRO A 274 -22.04 -7.60 1.32
CA PRO A 274 -21.13 -6.68 0.65
C PRO A 274 -19.74 -7.32 0.42
N LEU A 275 -19.19 -7.10 -0.77
CA LEU A 275 -17.89 -7.61 -1.19
C LEU A 275 -16.97 -6.45 -1.57
N VAL A 276 -15.67 -6.72 -1.59
CA VAL A 276 -14.68 -5.82 -2.19
C VAL A 276 -14.01 -6.52 -3.35
N GLY A 277 -13.69 -5.76 -4.38
CA GLY A 277 -12.94 -6.19 -5.54
C GLY A 277 -11.58 -5.51 -5.56
N LYS A 278 -10.51 -6.24 -5.83
CA LYS A 278 -9.15 -5.75 -5.88
C LYS A 278 -8.56 -5.96 -7.27
N GLU A 279 -8.01 -4.89 -7.83
CA GLU A 279 -7.36 -4.89 -9.15
C GLU A 279 -6.00 -4.19 -9.08
N THR A 280 -5.14 -4.40 -10.09
CA THR A 280 -3.83 -3.75 -10.12
C THR A 280 -3.94 -2.23 -10.25
N LEU A 281 -3.05 -1.51 -9.56
CA LEU A 281 -2.81 -0.08 -9.74
C LEU A 281 -2.00 0.26 -10.99
N PHE A 282 -1.27 -0.70 -11.58
CA PHE A 282 -0.25 -0.43 -12.60
C PHE A 282 -0.63 -0.97 -13.98
N GLN A 283 -0.23 -0.26 -15.03
CA GLN A 283 -0.50 -0.67 -16.41
C GLN A 283 0.31 -1.90 -16.81
N GLU A 284 1.55 -2.01 -16.32
CA GLU A 284 2.49 -3.09 -16.65
C GLU A 284 2.07 -4.45 -16.06
N ASP A 285 1.13 -4.45 -15.12
CA ASP A 285 0.58 -5.66 -14.50
C ASP A 285 -0.66 -6.20 -15.24
N LEU A 286 -1.13 -5.49 -16.27
CA LEU A 286 -2.20 -5.96 -17.13
C LEU A 286 -1.62 -6.90 -18.19
N ASP A 287 -2.08 -8.14 -18.18
CA ASP A 287 -1.78 -9.12 -19.21
C ASP A 287 -3.03 -9.37 -20.07
N PRO A 288 -3.04 -8.94 -21.35
CA PRO A 288 -4.15 -9.18 -22.27
C PRO A 288 -4.42 -10.66 -22.54
N HIS A 289 -3.41 -11.53 -22.40
CA HIS A 289 -3.52 -12.97 -22.67
C HIS A 289 -4.07 -13.73 -21.46
N ASP A 290 -3.65 -13.37 -20.25
CA ASP A 290 -4.19 -13.90 -19.00
C ASP A 290 -4.48 -12.79 -17.98
N VAL A 291 -5.69 -12.22 -18.07
CA VAL A 291 -6.18 -11.16 -17.17
C VAL A 291 -6.16 -11.54 -15.68
N ARG A 292 -5.97 -12.82 -15.34
CA ARG A 292 -5.89 -13.31 -13.95
C ARG A 292 -4.47 -13.46 -13.45
N ALA A 293 -3.46 -13.40 -14.33
CA ALA A 293 -2.07 -13.71 -13.98
C ALA A 293 -1.60 -12.90 -12.76
N PHE A 294 -1.95 -11.61 -12.73
CA PHE A 294 -1.69 -10.71 -11.60
C PHE A 294 -2.26 -11.23 -10.27
N HIS A 295 -3.45 -11.81 -10.27
CA HIS A 295 -4.16 -12.26 -9.05
C HIS A 295 -3.61 -13.56 -8.46
N LYS A 296 -2.87 -14.35 -9.24
CA LYS A 296 -2.38 -15.68 -8.86
C LYS A 296 -1.57 -15.66 -7.56
N ASN A 297 -0.62 -14.73 -7.44
CA ASN A 297 0.24 -14.66 -6.26
C ASN A 297 -0.54 -14.28 -5.00
N PHE A 298 -1.46 -13.33 -5.08
CA PHE A 298 -2.31 -12.95 -3.94
C PHE A 298 -3.15 -14.13 -3.44
N CYS A 299 -3.72 -14.93 -4.35
CA CYS A 299 -4.44 -16.15 -3.99
C CYS A 299 -3.54 -17.15 -3.24
N LYS A 300 -2.32 -17.38 -3.74
CA LYS A 300 -1.34 -18.30 -3.11
C LYS A 300 -0.94 -17.86 -1.71
N LEU A 301 -0.67 -16.56 -1.52
CA LEU A 301 -0.25 -15.99 -0.24
C LEU A 301 -1.35 -16.13 0.80
N GLN A 302 -2.58 -15.75 0.44
CA GLN A 302 -3.74 -15.81 1.34
C GLN A 302 -4.07 -17.26 1.75
N GLN A 303 -4.00 -18.22 0.82
CA GLN A 303 -4.18 -19.63 1.14
C GLN A 303 -3.09 -20.17 2.09
N LEU A 304 -1.83 -19.79 1.89
CA LEU A 304 -0.73 -20.19 2.77
C LEU A 304 -0.90 -19.62 4.18
N ALA A 305 -1.24 -18.33 4.28
CA ALA A 305 -1.52 -17.69 5.55
C ALA A 305 -2.71 -18.34 6.27
N LYS A 306 -3.78 -18.67 5.54
CA LYS A 306 -4.94 -19.41 6.06
C LYS A 306 -4.55 -20.79 6.61
N LYS A 307 -3.66 -21.52 5.92
CA LYS A 307 -3.14 -22.82 6.40
C LYS A 307 -2.40 -22.66 7.73
N TYR A 308 -1.51 -21.68 7.83
CA TYR A 308 -0.73 -21.45 9.06
C TYR A 308 -1.57 -20.89 10.21
N ALA A 309 -2.60 -20.09 9.92
CA ALA A 309 -3.55 -19.63 10.93
C ALA A 309 -4.27 -20.80 11.60
N ARG A 310 -4.61 -21.87 10.86
CA ARG A 310 -5.19 -23.09 11.44
C ARG A 310 -4.22 -23.78 12.39
N TYR A 311 -2.95 -23.91 12.02
CA TYR A 311 -1.93 -24.50 12.90
C TYR A 311 -1.70 -23.66 14.16
N PHE A 312 -1.62 -22.35 13.98
CA PHE A 312 -1.50 -21.40 15.10
C PHE A 312 -2.68 -21.51 16.06
N ASN A 313 -3.92 -21.47 15.55
CA ASN A 313 -5.12 -21.56 16.38
C ASN A 313 -5.19 -22.88 17.15
N ARG A 314 -4.82 -24.01 16.51
CA ARG A 314 -4.76 -25.32 17.19
C ARG A 314 -3.79 -25.28 18.37
N LYS A 315 -2.60 -24.72 18.15
CA LYS A 315 -1.56 -24.60 19.18
C LYS A 315 -1.93 -23.59 20.28
N LEU A 316 -2.54 -22.48 19.91
CA LEU A 316 -3.02 -21.44 20.83
C LEU A 316 -4.07 -22.01 21.79
N LEU A 317 -5.05 -22.75 21.26
CA LEU A 317 -6.17 -23.30 22.02
C LEU A 317 -5.81 -24.58 22.80
N SER A 318 -4.61 -25.14 22.59
CA SER A 318 -4.07 -26.26 23.38
C SER A 318 -3.21 -25.80 24.55
N LEU A 319 -2.88 -24.51 24.66
CA LEU A 319 -2.11 -23.98 25.79
C LEU A 319 -2.87 -24.13 27.11
N PRO A 320 -2.19 -24.51 28.21
CA PRO A 320 -2.81 -24.64 29.53
C PRO A 320 -3.32 -23.28 30.03
N GLY A 321 -4.49 -23.27 30.66
CA GLY A 321 -5.10 -22.06 31.22
C GLY A 321 -5.86 -21.20 30.20
N ILE A 322 -5.93 -21.60 28.94
CA ILE A 322 -6.67 -20.86 27.90
C ILE A 322 -8.15 -21.26 27.89
N ASP A 323 -9.03 -20.28 28.10
CA ASP A 323 -10.47 -20.41 27.85
C ASP A 323 -10.74 -20.32 26.34
N ARG A 324 -11.06 -21.47 25.74
CA ARG A 324 -11.32 -21.61 24.30
C ARG A 324 -12.47 -20.74 23.80
N SER A 325 -13.40 -20.34 24.67
CA SER A 325 -14.54 -19.52 24.30
C SER A 325 -14.20 -18.03 24.25
N LYS A 326 -13.13 -17.59 24.92
CA LYS A 326 -12.74 -16.18 25.04
C LYS A 326 -11.48 -15.84 24.26
N MET A 327 -10.60 -16.81 24.02
CA MET A 327 -9.31 -16.57 23.38
C MET A 327 -9.48 -16.22 21.90
N PRO A 328 -9.10 -14.99 21.47
CA PRO A 328 -9.24 -14.61 20.08
C PRO A 328 -8.40 -15.46 19.14
N THR A 329 -8.99 -15.87 18.03
CA THR A 329 -8.33 -16.70 17.00
C THR A 329 -8.09 -15.91 15.72
N ILE A 330 -7.24 -16.41 14.83
CA ILE A 330 -6.96 -15.77 13.54
C ILE A 330 -7.65 -16.52 12.40
N GLN A 331 -8.36 -15.79 11.54
CA GLN A 331 -8.96 -16.34 10.34
C GLN A 331 -8.68 -15.42 9.15
N PHE A 332 -7.98 -15.93 8.14
CA PHE A 332 -7.87 -15.24 6.86
C PHE A 332 -9.14 -15.43 6.03
N LEU A 333 -9.58 -14.36 5.37
CA LEU A 333 -10.70 -14.38 4.44
C LEU A 333 -10.43 -15.33 3.27
N ASP A 334 -11.51 -15.83 2.69
CA ASP A 334 -11.46 -16.47 1.37
C ASP A 334 -11.44 -15.42 0.27
N CYS A 335 -10.66 -15.69 -0.77
CA CYS A 335 -10.56 -14.86 -1.96
C CYS A 335 -10.71 -15.70 -3.23
N TRP A 336 -11.27 -15.10 -4.27
CA TRP A 336 -11.44 -15.72 -5.58
C TRP A 336 -11.34 -14.64 -6.67
N VAL A 337 -11.22 -15.05 -7.93
CA VAL A 337 -11.20 -14.11 -9.06
C VAL A 337 -12.52 -14.21 -9.81
N MET A 338 -13.18 -13.07 -10.01
CA MET A 338 -14.34 -12.97 -10.89
C MET A 338 -13.87 -12.51 -12.26
N LEU A 339 -14.13 -13.34 -13.27
CA LEU A 339 -13.95 -13.03 -14.68
C LEU A 339 -15.25 -12.49 -15.24
N PHE A 340 -15.18 -11.47 -16.10
CA PHE A 340 -16.36 -10.92 -16.77
C PHE A 340 -15.99 -10.32 -18.12
N ASN A 341 -16.93 -10.28 -19.07
CA ASN A 341 -16.74 -9.58 -20.33
C ASN A 341 -17.25 -8.14 -20.21
N LYS A 342 -16.49 -7.19 -20.72
CA LYS A 342 -16.89 -5.79 -20.87
C LYS A 342 -17.60 -5.58 -22.21
N GLU A 343 -18.20 -4.40 -22.40
CA GLU A 343 -18.98 -4.02 -23.60
C GLU A 343 -18.24 -4.25 -24.92
N ASN A 344 -16.90 -4.14 -24.94
CA ASN A 344 -16.06 -4.35 -26.13
C ASN A 344 -15.53 -5.79 -26.30
N ASN A 345 -16.15 -6.79 -25.66
CA ASN A 345 -15.62 -8.16 -25.53
C ASN A 345 -14.23 -8.28 -24.86
N GLU A 346 -13.74 -7.18 -24.27
CA GLU A 346 -12.56 -7.23 -23.41
C GLU A 346 -12.85 -8.05 -22.16
N ARG A 347 -11.92 -8.91 -21.78
CA ARG A 347 -12.02 -9.66 -20.53
C ARG A 347 -11.56 -8.78 -19.37
N GLY A 348 -12.36 -8.76 -18.32
CA GLY A 348 -12.02 -8.21 -17.01
C GLY A 348 -11.78 -9.33 -16.01
N ALA A 349 -10.91 -9.06 -15.04
CA ALA A 349 -10.72 -9.88 -13.86
C ALA A 349 -10.63 -8.98 -12.64
N ILE A 350 -11.22 -9.43 -11.53
CA ILE A 350 -11.10 -8.75 -10.24
C ILE A 350 -11.05 -9.79 -9.13
N LEU A 351 -10.12 -9.62 -8.19
CA LEU A 351 -10.04 -10.50 -7.02
C LEU A 351 -11.08 -10.04 -6.00
N VAL A 352 -12.01 -10.91 -5.64
CA VAL A 352 -13.14 -10.62 -4.77
C VAL A 352 -12.98 -11.31 -3.41
N GLU A 353 -13.36 -10.61 -2.36
CA GLU A 353 -13.47 -11.12 -0.99
C GLU A 353 -14.60 -10.40 -0.23
N LYS A 354 -14.92 -10.90 0.98
CA LYS A 354 -15.88 -10.27 1.88
C LYS A 354 -15.42 -8.85 2.25
N MET A 355 -16.33 -7.88 2.19
CA MET A 355 -16.07 -6.54 2.71
C MET A 355 -16.06 -6.58 4.25
N LEU A 356 -14.92 -6.24 4.85
CA LEU A 356 -14.81 -6.04 6.29
C LEU A 356 -15.36 -4.67 6.70
N ASP A 357 -15.70 -4.55 7.99
CA ASP A 357 -16.12 -3.28 8.59
C ASP A 357 -14.98 -2.25 8.50
N HIS A 358 -15.12 -1.31 7.58
CA HIS A 358 -14.07 -0.33 7.26
C HIS A 358 -13.76 0.61 8.42
N GLU A 359 -14.69 0.80 9.37
CA GLU A 359 -14.46 1.67 10.53
C GLU A 359 -13.58 1.02 11.59
N LYS A 360 -13.54 -0.31 11.60
CA LYS A 360 -12.73 -1.11 12.53
C LYS A 360 -11.50 -1.72 11.87
N TYR A 361 -11.33 -1.51 10.57
CA TYR A 361 -10.24 -2.06 9.81
C TYR A 361 -8.92 -1.44 10.26
N MET A 362 -7.96 -2.27 10.67
CA MET A 362 -6.67 -1.80 11.14
C MET A 362 -5.52 -2.73 10.76
N LYS A 363 -4.32 -2.17 10.78
CA LYS A 363 -3.07 -2.89 10.65
C LYS A 363 -2.53 -3.24 12.04
N TRP A 364 -2.40 -4.53 12.33
CA TRP A 364 -2.10 -5.07 13.66
C TRP A 364 -0.60 -5.18 13.92
N ASN A 365 0.05 -4.04 14.16
CA ASN A 365 1.51 -3.98 14.36
C ASN A 365 1.97 -4.25 15.81
N THR A 366 1.09 -4.16 16.80
CA THR A 366 1.48 -4.20 18.23
C THR A 366 0.69 -5.20 19.08
N ASN A 367 -0.40 -5.78 18.55
CA ASN A 367 -1.21 -6.72 19.31
C ASN A 367 -0.50 -8.07 19.46
N ASP A 368 -0.55 -8.64 20.67
CA ASP A 368 0.17 -9.86 21.03
C ASP A 368 -0.17 -11.06 20.14
N ILE A 369 -1.44 -11.28 19.80
CA ILE A 369 -1.88 -12.45 19.03
C ILE A 369 -1.39 -12.37 17.57
N PRO A 370 -1.65 -11.29 16.80
CA PRO A 370 -1.05 -11.09 15.48
C PRO A 370 0.49 -11.14 15.49
N GLN A 371 1.16 -10.51 16.47
CA GLN A 371 2.62 -10.53 16.56
C GLN A 371 3.17 -11.94 16.84
N ALA A 372 2.53 -12.67 17.75
CA ALA A 372 2.85 -14.07 18.03
C ALA A 372 2.59 -14.97 16.82
N PHE A 373 1.56 -14.69 16.03
CA PHE A 373 1.28 -15.43 14.80
C PHE A 373 2.39 -15.25 13.77
N SER A 374 2.83 -14.02 13.51
CA SER A 374 3.94 -13.75 12.61
C SER A 374 5.19 -14.54 13.03
N HIS A 375 5.62 -14.43 14.28
CA HIS A 375 6.77 -15.19 14.79
C HIS A 375 6.53 -16.71 14.73
N PHE A 376 5.34 -17.19 15.11
CA PHE A 376 4.99 -18.60 15.00
C PHE A 376 5.14 -19.12 13.57
N THR A 377 4.75 -18.36 12.55
CA THR A 377 4.91 -18.80 11.15
C THR A 377 6.37 -18.96 10.76
N TYR A 378 7.27 -18.12 11.27
CA TYR A 378 8.71 -18.27 11.06
C TYR A 378 9.25 -19.55 11.70
N ASN A 379 8.87 -19.84 12.94
CA ASN A 379 9.34 -21.05 13.62
C ASN A 379 8.71 -22.32 13.03
N ALA A 380 7.40 -22.32 12.79
CA ALA A 380 6.66 -23.45 12.24
C ALA A 380 7.04 -23.77 10.79
N SER A 381 7.50 -22.78 10.02
CA SER A 381 8.03 -22.99 8.67
C SER A 381 9.47 -23.50 8.65
N GLY A 382 10.11 -23.69 9.81
CA GLY A 382 11.53 -24.03 9.89
C GLY A 382 12.44 -22.88 9.46
N ARG A 383 12.08 -21.64 9.81
CA ARG A 383 12.79 -20.39 9.48
C ARG A 383 12.83 -20.07 7.98
N ARG A 384 11.87 -20.62 7.22
CA ARG A 384 11.82 -20.47 5.76
C ARG A 384 11.05 -19.25 5.31
N PHE A 385 10.00 -18.88 6.04
CA PHE A 385 9.24 -17.67 5.74
C PHE A 385 8.53 -17.11 6.96
N LEU A 386 8.19 -15.82 6.88
CA LEU A 386 7.42 -15.07 7.86
C LEU A 386 6.15 -14.55 7.19
N VAL A 387 4.98 -14.77 7.78
CA VAL A 387 3.74 -14.08 7.41
C VAL A 387 3.64 -12.78 8.23
N CYS A 388 3.47 -11.64 7.57
CA CYS A 388 3.41 -10.31 8.19
C CYS A 388 2.38 -9.41 7.48
N ASP A 389 2.42 -8.09 7.76
CA ASP A 389 1.41 -7.11 7.31
C ASP A 389 -0.02 -7.56 7.62
N LEU A 390 -0.23 -8.00 8.86
CA LEU A 390 -1.52 -8.50 9.33
C LEU A 390 -2.51 -7.34 9.48
N GLN A 391 -3.58 -7.38 8.69
CA GLN A 391 -4.58 -6.31 8.62
C GLN A 391 -5.98 -6.87 8.47
N GLY A 392 -6.96 -6.19 9.06
CA GLY A 392 -8.35 -6.64 9.09
C GLY A 392 -9.11 -6.13 10.30
N VAL A 393 -10.12 -6.89 10.75
CA VAL A 393 -11.02 -6.52 11.85
C VAL A 393 -11.00 -7.58 12.93
N LEU A 394 -11.06 -7.17 14.20
CA LEU A 394 -11.34 -8.07 15.32
C LEU A 394 -12.86 -8.14 15.54
N ASP A 395 -13.47 -9.27 15.16
CA ASP A 395 -14.87 -9.55 15.35
C ASP A 395 -15.12 -10.16 16.74
N MET A 396 -15.54 -9.31 17.67
CA MET A 396 -15.90 -9.69 19.04
C MET A 396 -17.29 -10.34 19.16
N LYS A 397 -18.09 -10.39 18.08
CA LYS A 397 -19.44 -11.00 18.10
C LYS A 397 -19.38 -12.52 17.93
N LYS A 398 -18.27 -13.05 17.42
CA LYS A 398 -18.04 -14.49 17.29
C LYS A 398 -17.55 -15.08 18.62
N THR A 399 -17.80 -16.37 18.83
CA THR A 399 -17.33 -17.11 20.00
C THR A 399 -16.51 -18.32 19.54
N PRO A 400 -15.18 -18.34 19.77
CA PRO A 400 -14.37 -17.23 20.31
C PRO A 400 -14.29 -16.02 19.37
N PRO A 401 -13.86 -14.85 19.87
CA PRO A 401 -13.55 -13.70 19.03
C PRO A 401 -12.57 -14.06 17.90
N VAL A 402 -12.68 -13.39 16.76
CA VAL A 402 -11.88 -13.72 15.57
C VAL A 402 -11.26 -12.48 14.96
N PHE A 403 -9.95 -12.50 14.75
CA PHE A 403 -9.28 -11.59 13.82
C PHE A 403 -9.57 -12.06 12.39
N GLU A 404 -10.53 -11.40 11.73
CA GLU A 404 -10.78 -11.56 10.30
C GLU A 404 -9.73 -10.76 9.52
N LEU A 405 -8.71 -11.46 9.00
CA LEU A 405 -7.57 -10.85 8.33
C LEU A 405 -7.61 -11.05 6.81
N THR A 406 -6.99 -10.15 6.06
CA THR A 406 -6.81 -10.25 4.61
C THR A 406 -5.47 -9.64 4.18
N ASP A 407 -5.08 -9.87 2.93
CA ASP A 407 -3.90 -9.29 2.28
C ASP A 407 -2.60 -9.40 3.12
N PRO A 408 -2.21 -10.61 3.56
CA PRO A 408 -0.93 -10.78 4.23
C PRO A 408 0.23 -10.57 3.26
N ALA A 409 1.35 -10.09 3.77
CA ALA A 409 2.64 -10.22 3.11
C ALA A 409 3.37 -11.47 3.62
N ILE A 410 4.22 -12.06 2.77
CA ILE A 410 5.10 -13.15 3.18
C ILE A 410 6.53 -12.81 2.75
N HIS A 411 7.47 -12.94 3.70
CA HIS A 411 8.90 -12.78 3.44
C HIS A 411 9.59 -14.14 3.49
N TYR A 412 10.37 -14.49 2.47
CA TYR A 412 11.09 -15.77 2.42
C TYR A 412 12.60 -15.59 2.68
N SER A 413 13.23 -16.54 3.38
CA SER A 413 14.69 -16.57 3.49
C SER A 413 15.35 -16.99 2.16
N GLU A 414 16.65 -16.70 1.99
CA GLU A 414 17.38 -16.74 0.70
C GLU A 414 17.35 -18.10 -0.04
N GLN A 415 16.84 -19.16 0.57
CA GLN A 415 16.77 -20.50 0.00
C GLN A 415 15.58 -20.75 -0.95
N THR A 416 14.87 -19.72 -1.42
CA THR A 416 13.73 -19.89 -2.34
C THR A 416 13.82 -18.96 -3.56
N ARG A 417 13.32 -19.43 -4.71
CA ARG A 417 13.24 -18.61 -5.93
C ARG A 417 12.26 -17.45 -5.66
N ARG A 418 12.78 -16.22 -5.54
CA ARG A 418 12.03 -14.97 -5.24
C ARG A 418 10.84 -14.69 -6.19
N SER A 419 10.69 -15.42 -7.30
CA SER A 419 9.63 -15.23 -8.28
C SER A 419 8.22 -15.56 -7.78
N ASP A 420 8.08 -16.37 -6.73
CA ASP A 420 6.85 -17.12 -6.48
C ASP A 420 5.86 -16.45 -5.51
N PHE A 421 6.23 -15.32 -4.89
CA PHE A 421 5.54 -14.79 -3.70
C PHE A 421 5.23 -13.29 -3.73
N GLY A 422 5.27 -12.66 -4.92
CA GLY A 422 4.83 -11.27 -5.12
C GLY A 422 5.92 -10.23 -4.83
N ARG A 423 5.66 -8.97 -5.19
CA ARG A 423 6.66 -7.88 -5.08
C ARG A 423 6.84 -7.34 -3.66
N THR A 424 5.94 -7.70 -2.75
CA THR A 424 6.02 -7.31 -1.32
C THR A 424 6.98 -8.17 -0.52
N ASP A 425 7.54 -9.24 -1.09
CA ASP A 425 8.57 -10.06 -0.46
C ASP A 425 9.90 -9.30 -0.40
N LYS A 426 10.32 -8.90 0.80
CA LYS A 426 11.61 -8.24 1.07
C LYS A 426 12.73 -9.21 1.41
N GLY A 427 12.49 -10.52 1.33
CA GLY A 427 13.47 -11.54 1.68
C GLY A 427 13.89 -11.50 3.15
N GLU A 428 15.15 -11.86 3.41
CA GLU A 428 15.76 -11.82 4.75
C GLU A 428 15.71 -10.42 5.38
N ASN A 429 15.92 -9.36 4.60
CA ASN A 429 15.79 -7.99 5.10
C ASN A 429 14.41 -7.71 5.70
N GLY A 430 13.34 -8.24 5.11
CA GLY A 430 11.99 -8.11 5.66
C GLY A 430 11.80 -8.89 6.96
N ILE A 431 12.42 -10.06 7.06
CA ILE A 431 12.42 -10.89 8.26
C ILE A 431 13.20 -10.19 9.39
N ASP A 432 14.38 -9.65 9.08
CA ASP A 432 15.21 -8.92 10.03
C ASP A 432 14.52 -7.64 10.52
N GLN A 433 13.88 -6.88 9.62
CA GLN A 433 13.09 -5.70 9.98
C GLN A 433 11.95 -6.05 10.97
N PHE A 434 11.29 -7.19 10.78
CA PHE A 434 10.29 -7.66 11.73
C PHE A 434 10.93 -7.95 13.09
N PHE A 435 12.01 -8.72 13.15
CA PHE A 435 12.64 -9.10 14.42
C PHE A 435 13.34 -7.94 15.14
N GLN A 436 13.76 -6.89 14.44
CA GLN A 436 14.27 -5.66 15.05
C GLN A 436 13.22 -4.92 15.87
N THR A 437 11.95 -5.02 15.48
CA THR A 437 10.83 -4.31 16.13
C THR A 437 9.96 -5.22 16.99
N HIS A 438 10.05 -6.54 16.79
CA HIS A 438 9.27 -7.52 17.52
C HIS A 438 9.85 -7.79 18.91
N THR A 439 9.02 -7.62 19.94
CA THR A 439 9.32 -8.08 21.30
C THR A 439 8.39 -9.23 21.65
N CYS A 440 8.93 -10.40 21.99
CA CYS A 440 8.12 -11.56 22.37
C CYS A 440 7.34 -11.30 23.66
N SER A 441 6.01 -11.35 23.57
CA SER A 441 5.13 -11.49 24.73
C SER A 441 5.18 -12.91 25.30
N ASP A 442 4.60 -13.12 26.49
CA ASP A 442 4.52 -14.44 27.10
C ASP A 442 3.73 -15.42 26.23
N LEU A 443 2.65 -14.95 25.61
CA LEU A 443 1.90 -15.72 24.64
C LEU A 443 2.78 -16.14 23.47
N CYS A 444 3.54 -15.21 22.89
CA CYS A 444 4.46 -15.49 21.80
C CYS A 444 5.46 -16.59 22.18
N ARG A 445 6.07 -16.49 23.36
CA ARG A 445 7.00 -17.51 23.87
C ARG A 445 6.33 -18.86 24.03
N MET A 446 5.12 -18.92 24.57
CA MET A 446 4.38 -20.16 24.77
C MET A 446 4.01 -20.84 23.45
N VAL A 447 3.48 -20.09 22.48
CA VAL A 447 3.09 -20.64 21.17
C VAL A 447 4.33 -20.98 20.32
N CYS A 448 5.46 -20.31 20.51
CA CYS A 448 6.68 -20.58 19.75
C CYS A 448 7.55 -21.71 20.32
N ARG A 449 7.34 -22.15 21.57
CA ARG A 449 8.05 -23.30 22.14
C ARG A 449 7.70 -24.59 21.40
N GLN A 450 8.71 -25.38 21.06
CA GLN A 450 8.52 -26.76 20.62
C GLN A 450 8.21 -27.61 21.86
N TRP A 451 7.04 -28.26 21.89
CA TRP A 451 6.74 -29.22 22.94
C TRP A 451 7.51 -30.50 22.61
N VAL A 452 8.37 -30.96 23.51
CA VAL A 452 9.26 -32.12 23.28
C VAL A 452 8.49 -33.45 23.23
N ASN A 453 7.19 -33.48 23.49
CA ASN A 453 6.37 -34.69 23.38
C ASN A 453 4.98 -34.36 22.81
N ALA A 454 4.87 -34.43 21.49
CA ALA A 454 3.63 -34.80 20.80
C ALA A 454 4.05 -35.79 19.71
N ALA A 455 3.32 -36.89 19.58
CA ALA A 455 3.63 -38.02 18.72
C ALA A 455 4.07 -37.60 17.30
N GLU A 456 4.85 -38.46 16.65
CA GLU A 456 5.52 -38.28 15.34
C GLU A 456 4.63 -37.84 14.16
N ASP A 457 3.34 -37.56 14.38
CA ASP A 457 2.36 -37.13 13.38
C ASP A 457 2.30 -35.61 13.14
N ASP A 458 2.94 -34.78 13.97
CA ASP A 458 2.90 -33.31 13.86
C ASP A 458 4.11 -32.68 13.13
N VAL A 459 4.97 -33.49 12.51
CA VAL A 459 6.00 -32.97 11.60
C VAL A 459 5.31 -32.48 10.34
N ILE A 460 5.30 -31.15 10.13
CA ILE A 460 4.90 -30.54 8.85
C ILE A 460 5.91 -31.03 7.79
N GLN A 461 5.62 -32.15 7.14
CA GLN A 461 6.40 -32.63 6.01
C GLN A 461 6.24 -31.62 4.87
N TYR A 462 7.38 -31.10 4.40
CA TYR A 462 7.45 -30.29 3.21
C TYR A 462 7.92 -31.17 2.06
N GLU A 463 7.03 -31.43 1.11
CA GLU A 463 7.40 -31.99 -0.18
C GLU A 463 8.18 -30.93 -0.97
N SER A 464 9.37 -31.33 -1.43
CA SER A 464 10.19 -30.55 -2.34
C SER A 464 9.36 -30.09 -3.53
N ILE A 465 9.33 -28.77 -3.78
CA ILE A 465 8.88 -28.21 -5.06
C ILE A 465 9.92 -28.65 -6.09
N ARG A 466 9.72 -29.84 -6.67
CA ARG A 466 10.44 -30.23 -7.89
C ARG A 466 9.88 -29.34 -9.00
N GLY A 467 10.73 -28.49 -9.55
CA GLY A 467 10.43 -27.79 -10.79
C GLY A 467 9.96 -28.81 -11.82
N GLY A 468 8.80 -28.54 -12.43
CA GLY A 468 8.34 -29.34 -13.56
C GLY A 468 9.46 -29.46 -14.58
N GLN A 469 9.75 -30.70 -14.99
CA GLN A 469 10.63 -30.96 -16.11
C GLN A 469 10.07 -30.24 -17.32
N VAL A 470 10.81 -29.23 -17.79
CA VAL A 470 10.71 -28.80 -19.17
C VAL A 470 11.24 -29.98 -19.99
N VAL A 471 10.39 -30.56 -20.82
CA VAL A 471 10.81 -31.48 -21.86
C VAL A 471 11.48 -30.61 -22.92
N GLU A 472 12.79 -30.47 -22.83
CA GLU A 472 13.62 -29.97 -23.93
C GLU A 472 14.10 -31.19 -24.73
N GLU A 473 13.71 -31.21 -26.01
CA GLU A 473 14.19 -32.16 -26.99
C GLU A 473 15.71 -32.04 -27.15
N ALA A 474 16.36 -33.19 -27.26
CA ALA A 474 17.80 -33.34 -27.32
C ALA A 474 18.43 -32.66 -28.53
N GLY A 475 19.36 -31.73 -28.28
CA GLY A 475 20.39 -31.28 -29.21
C GLY A 475 21.76 -31.55 -28.60
N GLU A 476 22.67 -32.07 -29.40
CA GLU A 476 23.94 -32.69 -29.01
C GLU A 476 24.96 -31.76 -28.31
N ARG A 477 25.83 -32.42 -27.53
CA ARG A 477 26.86 -31.88 -26.64
C ARG A 477 28.01 -31.20 -27.38
N GLU A 478 28.55 -30.15 -26.76
CA GLU A 478 30.01 -29.97 -26.54
C GLU A 478 30.25 -29.29 -25.18
N THR A 479 31.17 -29.85 -24.38
CA THR A 479 31.63 -29.35 -23.07
C THR A 479 32.84 -28.42 -23.22
N PRO A 480 33.05 -27.46 -22.31
CA PRO A 480 34.30 -27.53 -21.52
C PRO A 480 34.20 -27.10 -20.04
N GLU A 481 34.95 -27.86 -19.23
CA GLU A 481 35.62 -27.60 -17.93
C GLU A 481 35.27 -26.34 -17.11
N GLU A 482 34.78 -26.56 -15.87
CA GLU A 482 34.77 -25.55 -14.79
C GLU A 482 35.61 -25.98 -13.58
N GLU A 483 36.48 -25.05 -13.17
CA GLU A 483 37.38 -25.10 -12.02
C GLU A 483 36.64 -25.19 -10.67
N LYS A 484 37.05 -26.15 -9.83
CA LYS A 484 36.63 -26.22 -8.43
C LYS A 484 37.32 -25.14 -7.58
N LYS A 485 36.60 -24.07 -7.20
CA LYS A 485 36.97 -23.25 -6.05
C LYS A 485 36.16 -23.62 -4.81
N SER A 486 36.87 -24.15 -3.82
CA SER A 486 36.35 -24.47 -2.50
C SER A 486 36.19 -23.19 -1.66
N VAL A 487 35.00 -22.94 -1.13
CA VAL A 487 34.75 -21.87 -0.15
C VAL A 487 34.41 -22.53 1.19
N LYS A 488 35.34 -22.40 2.13
CA LYS A 488 35.16 -22.81 3.54
C LYS A 488 34.15 -21.87 4.20
N ARG A 489 33.03 -22.41 4.69
CA ARG A 489 32.08 -21.70 5.56
C ARG A 489 32.56 -21.74 7.02
N VAL A 490 32.75 -20.56 7.60
CA VAL A 490 32.97 -20.36 9.05
C VAL A 490 31.61 -20.39 9.74
N LYS A 491 31.45 -21.27 10.72
CA LYS A 491 30.27 -21.32 11.59
C LYS A 491 30.43 -20.28 12.71
N PHE A 492 29.48 -19.36 12.85
CA PHE A 492 29.23 -18.68 14.11
C PHE A 492 27.93 -19.23 14.68
N ALA A 493 27.99 -19.66 15.94
CA ALA A 493 26.86 -20.17 16.70
C ALA A 493 26.27 -19.03 17.54
N LEU A 494 24.98 -18.76 17.36
CA LEU A 494 24.03 -18.28 18.39
C LEU A 494 22.62 -18.77 18.02
#